data_AF-A0A5C4S951-F1
#
_entry.id   AF-A0A5C4S951-F1
#
_cell.length_a   1.000
_cell.length_b   1.000
_cell.length_c   1.000
_cell.angle_alpha   90.00
_cell.angle_beta   90.00
_cell.angle_gamma   90.00
#
_symmetry.space_group_name_H-M   'P 1'
#
loop_
_entity.id
_entity.type
_entity.pdbx_description
1 polymer ?
#
loop_
_entity_poly.entity_id
_entity_poly.type
_entity_poly.pdbx_seq_one_letter_code
_entity_poly.pdbx_strand_id
1 'polypeptide(L)' 'MSRNTTPFREKHFNVYRFIETRQEGLGKLHRLQIDLLKSWRAAKASGDEELADSLLPELLLTVNAISGGLRMTG' A
#
# COMPACT_ATOMS: atom_id res chain seq x y z
N MET A 1 32.08 13.31 -20.80
CA MET A 1 30.85 14.12 -20.68
C MET A 1 29.95 13.47 -19.63
N SER A 2 29.99 13.94 -18.38
CA SER A 2 29.07 13.47 -17.33
C SER A 2 27.77 14.27 -17.42
N ARG A 3 26.63 13.58 -17.57
CA ARG A 3 25.32 14.25 -17.57
C ARG A 3 25.01 14.68 -16.13
N ASN A 4 25.00 15.98 -15.87
CA ASN A 4 24.41 16.54 -14.66
C ASN A 4 22.89 16.32 -14.70
N THR A 5 22.43 15.18 -14.17
CA THR A 5 21.00 14.97 -13.93
C THR A 5 20.66 15.50 -12.56
N THR A 6 20.06 16.68 -12.53
CA THR A 6 19.42 17.24 -11.33
C THR A 6 18.45 16.19 -10.74
N PRO A 7 18.59 15.80 -9.46
CA PRO A 7 17.71 14.85 -8.80
C PRO A 7 16.23 15.19 -8.97
N PHE A 8 15.37 14.17 -9.08
CA PHE A 8 13.92 14.35 -9.22
C PHE A 8 13.33 15.26 -8.11
N ARG A 9 13.86 15.14 -6.89
CA ARG A 9 13.51 16.02 -5.75
C ARG A 9 13.72 17.50 -6.04
N GLU A 10 14.81 17.84 -6.73
CA GLU A 10 15.14 19.23 -7.07
C GLU A 10 14.36 19.72 -8.29
N LYS A 11 14.14 18.84 -9.28
CA LYS A 11 13.40 19.17 -10.50
C LYS A 11 11.88 19.26 -10.31
N HIS A 12 11.32 18.47 -9.39
CA HIS A 12 9.87 18.35 -9.16
C HIS A 12 9.53 18.39 -7.66
N PHE A 13 10.09 19.36 -6.95
CA PHE A 13 10.00 19.50 -5.50
C PHE A 13 8.57 19.40 -4.92
N ASN A 14 7.59 20.06 -5.53
CA ASN A 14 6.20 20.02 -5.05
C ASN A 14 5.57 18.63 -5.19
N VAL A 15 5.88 17.91 -6.28
CA VAL A 15 5.40 16.54 -6.52
C VAL A 15 6.08 15.58 -5.54
N TYR A 16 7.38 15.74 -5.34
CA TYR A 16 8.15 14.95 -4.38
C TYR A 16 7.59 15.09 -2.96
N ARG A 17 7.39 16.32 -2.46
CA ARG A 17 6.84 16.59 -1.13
C ARG A 17 5.47 15.92 -0.94
N PHE A 18 4.62 15.99 -1.96
CA PHE A 18 3.28 15.41 -1.94
C PHE A 18 3.26 13.87 -1.92
N ILE A 19 4.17 13.22 -2.66
CA ILE A 19 4.36 11.77 -2.62
C ILE A 19 4.92 11.36 -1.24
N GLU A 20 5.92 12.09 -0.75
CA GLU A 20 6.60 11.82 0.52
C GLU A 20 5.62 11.80 1.71
N THR A 21 4.66 12.75 1.75
CA THR A 21 3.65 12.80 2.83
C THR A 21 2.77 11.54 2.89
N ARG A 22 2.64 10.82 1.77
CA ARG A 22 1.80 9.62 1.66
C ARG A 22 2.57 8.33 1.89
N GLN A 23 3.88 8.35 1.72
CA GLN A 23 4.70 7.13 1.83
C GLN A 23 4.61 6.51 3.22
N GLU A 24 4.63 7.33 4.28
CA GLU A 24 4.55 6.81 5.63
C GLU A 24 3.20 6.11 5.89
N GLY A 25 2.09 6.75 5.49
CA GLY A 25 0.75 6.20 5.61
C GLY A 25 0.56 4.94 4.77
N LEU A 26 1.02 4.94 3.52
CA LEU A 26 1.00 3.78 2.63
C LEU A 26 1.84 2.63 3.19
N GLY A 27 3.00 2.91 3.79
CA GLY A 27 3.83 1.91 4.44
C GLY A 27 3.12 1.23 5.62
N LYS A 28 2.39 2.01 6.44
CA LYS A 28 1.57 1.46 7.54
C LYS A 28 0.42 0.60 7.01
N LEU A 29 -0.32 1.09 6.02
CA LEU A 29 -1.43 0.37 5.38
C LEU A 29 -0.97 -0.93 4.70
N HIS A 30 0.20 -0.90 4.05
CA HIS A 30 0.74 -2.09 3.40
C HIS A 30 1.14 -3.17 4.40
N ARG A 31 1.72 -2.80 5.54
CA ARG A 31 2.00 -3.77 6.63
C ARG A 31 0.71 -4.40 7.15
N LEU A 32 -0.32 -3.59 7.41
CA LEU A 32 -1.64 -4.09 7.82
C LEU A 32 -2.22 -5.07 6.79
N GLN A 33 -2.15 -4.74 5.49
CA GLN A 33 -2.60 -5.62 4.41
C GLN A 33 -1.88 -6.97 4.42
N ILE A 34 -0.55 -6.98 4.61
CA ILE A 34 0.24 -8.22 4.68
C ILE A 34 -0.21 -9.09 5.86
N ASP A 35 -0.44 -8.48 7.01
CA ASP A 35 -0.85 -9.23 8.20
C ASP A 35 -2.27 -9.79 8.06
N LEU A 36 -3.21 -9.00 7.51
CA LEU A 36 -4.55 -9.47 7.15
C LEU A 36 -4.52 -10.62 6.13
N LEU A 37 -3.67 -10.53 5.11
CA LEU A 37 -3.50 -11.60 4.12
C LEU A 37 -2.99 -12.90 4.75
N LYS A 38 -2.05 -12.82 5.68
CA LYS A 38 -1.54 -14.00 6.40
C LYS A 38 -2.65 -14.65 7.21
N SER A 39 -3.38 -13.87 8.00
CA SER A 39 -4.49 -14.36 8.83
C SER A 39 -5.60 -14.96 7.97
N TRP A 40 -6.01 -14.27 6.91
CA TRP A 40 -7.05 -14.75 5.99
C TRP A 40 -6.64 -16.07 5.31
N ARG A 41 -5.39 -16.19 4.84
CA ARG A 41 -4.89 -17.44 4.24
C ARG A 41 -4.83 -18.58 5.26
N ALA A 42 -4.45 -18.29 6.51
CA ALA A 42 -4.44 -19.28 7.58
C ALA A 42 -5.86 -19.78 7.91
N ALA A 43 -6.83 -18.87 8.03
CA ALA A 43 -8.24 -19.20 8.24
C ALA A 43 -8.77 -20.11 7.12
N LYS A 44 -8.57 -19.72 5.86
CA LYS A 44 -8.93 -20.53 4.68
C LYS A 44 -8.26 -21.91 4.68
N ALA A 45 -6.98 -22.00 5.05
CA ALA A 45 -6.26 -23.28 5.11
C ALA A 45 -6.78 -24.19 6.24
N SER A 46 -7.28 -23.62 7.34
CA SER A 46 -7.86 -24.37 8.46
C SER A 46 -9.33 -24.75 8.27
N GLY A 47 -9.99 -24.25 7.22
CA GLY A 47 -11.43 -24.45 6.99
C GLY A 47 -12.33 -23.56 7.85
N ASP A 48 -11.77 -22.58 8.56
CA ASP A 48 -12.51 -21.59 9.35
C ASP A 48 -13.04 -20.49 8.42
N GLU A 49 -14.15 -20.79 7.75
CA GLU A 49 -14.80 -19.88 6.81
C GLU A 49 -15.39 -18.65 7.51
N GLU A 50 -15.86 -18.77 8.75
CA GLU A 50 -16.41 -17.64 9.51
C GLU A 50 -15.33 -16.59 9.78
N LEU A 51 -14.15 -17.01 10.25
CA LEU A 51 -13.02 -16.12 10.43
C LEU A 51 -12.56 -15.54 9.09
N ALA A 52 -12.45 -16.35 8.04
CA ALA A 52 -12.03 -15.89 6.72
C ALA A 52 -12.98 -14.81 6.17
N ASP A 53 -14.29 -15.00 6.30
CA ASP A 53 -15.31 -14.05 5.86
C ASP A 53 -15.29 -12.77 6.71
N SER A 54 -15.01 -12.88 8.01
CA SER A 54 -14.90 -11.71 8.89
C SER A 54 -13.69 -10.82 8.57
N LEU A 55 -12.59 -11.39 8.07
CA LEU A 55 -11.36 -10.68 7.71
C LEU A 55 -11.42 -10.02 6.33
N LEU A 56 -12.30 -10.52 5.44
CA LEU A 56 -12.35 -10.10 4.04
C LEU A 56 -12.70 -8.61 3.86
N PRO A 57 -13.67 -8.00 4.58
CA PRO A 57 -13.99 -6.58 4.43
C PRO A 57 -12.80 -5.67 4.75
N GLU A 58 -12.06 -5.97 5.81
CA GLU A 58 -10.89 -5.17 6.20
C GLU A 58 -9.75 -5.33 5.18
N LEU A 59 -9.52 -6.54 4.68
CA LEU A 59 -8.56 -6.78 3.62
C LEU A 59 -8.90 -5.95 2.36
N LEU A 60 -10.16 -5.95 1.92
CA LEU A 60 -10.60 -5.17 0.76
C LEU A 60 -10.47 -3.65 1.00
N LEU A 61 -10.69 -3.18 2.23
CA LEU A 61 -10.47 -1.79 2.60
C LEU A 61 -9.00 -1.38 2.38
N THR A 62 -8.04 -2.23 2.76
CA THR A 62 -6.62 -1.94 2.52
C THR A 62 -6.27 -1.86 1.03
N VAL A 63 -6.86 -2.73 0.19
CA VAL A 63 -6.67 -2.69 -1.27
C VAL A 63 -7.14 -1.36 -1.85
N ASN A 64 -8.34 -0.93 -1.46
CA ASN A 64 -8.91 0.34 -1.93
C ASN A 64 -8.10 1.54 -1.45
N ALA A 65 -7.68 1.54 -0.18
CA ALA A 65 -6.90 2.63 0.40
C ALA A 65 -5.51 2.78 -0.25
N ILE A 66 -4.82 1.66 -0.51
CA ILE A 66 -3.53 1.65 -1.20
C ILE A 66 -3.68 2.13 -2.65
N SER A 67 -4.69 1.63 -3.37
CA SER A 67 -4.95 2.02 -4.76
C SER A 67 -5.24 3.53 -4.87
N GLY A 68 -6.07 4.08 -3.97
CA GLY A 68 -6.34 5.52 -3.92
C GLY A 68 -5.12 6.37 -3.57
N GLY A 69 -4.23 5.87 -2.69
CA GLY A 69 -3.01 6.56 -2.30
C GLY A 69 -1.89 6.53 -3.34
N LEU A 70 -1.77 5.44 -4.11
CA LEU A 70 -0.81 5.29 -5.21
C LEU A 70 -1.20 6.07 -6.48
N ARG A 71 -2.50 6.34 -6.68
CA ARG A 71 -3.04 7.06 -7.86
C ARG A 71 -2.65 6.37 -9.19
N MET A 72 -2.25 7.11 -10.21
CA MET A 72 -1.91 6.58 -11.54
C MET A 72 -0.57 5.85 -11.51
N THR A 73 -0.61 4.58 -11.90
CA THR A 73 0.56 3.70 -12.03
C THR A 73 0.70 3.09 -13.44
N GLY A 74 -0.23 3.42 -14.34
CA GLY A 74 -0.28 2.95 -15.74
C GLY A 74 0.41 3.89 -16.73
#